data_AF-J9FPR3-F1
#
_entry.id   AF-J9FPR3-F1
#
_cell.length_a   1.000
_cell.length_b   1.000
_cell.length_c   1.000
_cell.angle_alpha   90.00
_cell.angle_beta   90.00
_cell.angle_gamma   90.00
#
_symmetry.space_group_name_H-M   'P 1'
#
loop_
_entity.id
_entity.type
_entity.pdbx_description
1 polymer ?
#
loop_
_entity_poly.entity_id
_entity_poly.type
_entity_poly.pdbx_seq_one_letter_code
_entity_poly.pdbx_strand_id
1 'polypeptide(L)' 'QTAPTFQAVANEYIEQLNKSGRDNYAKLLERNCRYFTEFTKGDFLLSDINPMIVENYSNFLRNVKGIGETTIGMMMSRTR' A
#
# COMPACT_ATOMS: atom_id res chain seq x y z
N GLN A 1 4.77 2.54 -23.56
CA GLN A 1 5.07 2.19 -22.16
C GLN A 1 3.74 2.11 -21.43
N THR A 2 3.40 0.96 -20.85
CA THR A 2 2.23 0.83 -19.96
C THR A 2 2.53 1.60 -18.68
N ALA A 3 1.61 2.45 -18.23
CA ALA A 3 1.77 3.18 -16.98
C ALA A 3 1.87 2.18 -15.81
N PRO A 4 2.80 2.39 -14.85
CA PRO A 4 2.99 1.46 -13.75
C PRO A 4 1.79 1.51 -12.79
N THR A 5 1.40 0.33 -12.29
CA THR A 5 0.37 0.21 -11.25
C THR A 5 1.01 0.29 -9.87
N PHE A 6 0.21 0.67 -8.87
CA PHE A 6 0.63 0.68 -7.48
C PHE A 6 1.13 -0.71 -7.06
N GLN A 7 0.42 -1.76 -7.47
CA GLN A 7 0.74 -3.15 -7.17
C GLN A 7 2.10 -3.56 -7.74
N ALA A 8 2.39 -3.21 -8.99
CA ALA A 8 3.67 -3.53 -9.62
C ALA A 8 4.84 -2.89 -8.86
N VAL A 9 4.73 -1.60 -8.55
CA VAL A 9 5.79 -0.87 -7.85
C VAL A 9 5.93 -1.32 -6.39
N ALA A 10 4.81 -1.56 -5.71
CA ALA A 10 4.83 -2.08 -4.34
C ALA A 10 5.50 -3.45 -4.28
N ASN A 11 5.17 -4.36 -5.19
CA ASN A 11 5.78 -5.69 -5.25
C ASN A 11 7.29 -5.62 -5.54
N GLU A 12 7.72 -4.80 -6.50
CA GLU A 12 9.15 -4.61 -6.77
C GLU A 12 9.89 -4.09 -5.53
N TYR A 13 9.29 -3.14 -4.81
CA TYR A 13 9.89 -2.60 -3.59
C TYR A 13 9.91 -3.61 -2.44
N ILE A 14 8.85 -4.43 -2.28
CA ILE A 14 8.80 -5.55 -1.32
C ILE A 14 9.94 -6.55 -1.60
N GLU A 15 10.17 -6.90 -2.87
CA GLU A 15 11.29 -7.77 -3.24
C GLU A 15 12.65 -7.17 -2.88
N GLN A 16 12.85 -5.87 -3.11
CA GLN A 16 14.09 -5.18 -2.70
C GLN A 16 14.29 -5.19 -1.18
N LEU A 17 13.21 -5.03 -0.42
CA LEU A 17 13.24 -5.09 1.05
C LEU A 17 13.60 -6.49 1.57
N ASN A 18 13.00 -7.54 0.97
CA ASN A 18 13.35 -8.93 1.26
C ASN A 18 14.83 -9.21 0.94
N LYS A 19 15.32 -8.75 -0.22
CA LYS A 19 16.76 -8.88 -0.57
C LYS A 19 17.70 -8.15 0.40
N SER A 20 17.22 -7.08 1.02
CA SER A 20 17.97 -6.28 2.00
C SER A 20 17.83 -6.79 3.43
N GLY A 21 17.16 -7.92 3.67
CA GLY A 21 16.93 -8.51 5.00
C GLY A 21 15.93 -7.75 5.87
N ARG A 22 15.04 -6.95 5.27
CA ARG A 22 14.01 -6.15 5.97
C ARG A 22 12.64 -6.84 5.96
N ASP A 23 12.62 -8.12 6.28
CA ASP A 23 11.46 -9.02 6.08
C ASP A 23 10.20 -8.56 6.83
N ASN A 24 10.36 -8.05 8.05
CA ASN A 24 9.24 -7.52 8.85
C ASN A 24 8.55 -6.34 8.15
N TYR A 25 9.34 -5.51 7.48
CA TYR A 25 8.83 -4.35 6.77
C TYR A 25 8.23 -4.74 5.41
N ALA A 26 8.86 -5.69 4.71
CA ALA A 26 8.32 -6.29 3.50
C ALA A 26 6.92 -6.90 3.74
N LYS A 27 6.73 -7.65 4.83
CA LYS A 27 5.42 -8.19 5.23
C LYS A 27 4.37 -7.11 5.51
N LEU A 28 4.78 -5.99 6.11
CA LEU A 28 3.88 -4.87 6.36
C LEU A 28 3.44 -4.20 5.04
N LEU A 29 4.36 -4.01 4.09
CA LEU A 29 4.04 -3.50 2.77
C LEU A 29 3.20 -4.47 1.93
N GLU A 30 3.48 -5.77 1.99
CA GLU A 30 2.70 -6.78 1.30
C GLU A 30 1.24 -6.76 1.77
N ARG A 31 1.03 -6.66 3.08
CA ARG A 31 -0.29 -6.52 3.68
C ARG A 31 -0.98 -5.22 3.26
N ASN A 32 -0.23 -4.11 3.18
CA ASN A 32 -0.73 -2.84 2.68
C ASN A 32 -1.13 -2.93 1.19
N CYS A 33 -0.28 -3.52 0.35
CA CYS A 33 -0.54 -3.72 -1.08
C CYS A 33 -1.80 -4.55 -1.31
N ARG A 34 -1.98 -5.61 -0.52
CA ARG A 34 -3.19 -6.43 -0.55
C ARG A 34 -4.43 -5.61 -0.19
N TYR A 35 -4.40 -4.84 0.89
CA TYR A 35 -5.55 -4.03 1.30
C TYR A 35 -5.88 -2.91 0.32
N PHE A 36 -4.87 -2.32 -0.31
CA PHE A 36 -5.08 -1.33 -1.34
C PHE A 36 -5.75 -1.95 -2.56
N THR A 37 -5.28 -3.13 -3.00
CA THR A 37 -5.90 -3.90 -4.10
C THR A 37 -7.35 -4.29 -3.79
N GLU A 38 -7.64 -4.69 -2.55
CA GLU A 38 -9.01 -4.96 -2.10
C GLU A 38 -9.89 -3.69 -2.13
N PHE A 39 -9.34 -2.54 -1.76
CA PHE A 39 -10.02 -1.25 -1.79
C PHE A 39 -10.32 -0.78 -3.22
N THR A 40 -9.34 -0.90 -4.13
CA THR A 40 -9.47 -0.51 -5.54
C THR A 40 -10.18 -1.56 -6.39
N LYS A 41 -10.46 -2.75 -5.81
CA LYS A 41 -11.06 -3.91 -6.48
C LYS A 41 -10.26 -4.39 -7.69
N GLY A 42 -8.93 -4.29 -7.62
CA GLY A 42 -8.02 -4.66 -8.68
C GLY A 42 -6.82 -3.73 -8.79
N ASP A 43 -6.09 -3.85 -9.89
CA ASP A 43 -4.92 -3.02 -10.14
C ASP A 43 -5.30 -1.55 -10.32
N PHE A 44 -4.45 -0.67 -9.81
CA PHE A 44 -4.70 0.76 -9.80
C PHE A 44 -3.49 1.52 -10.32
N LEU A 45 -3.71 2.47 -11.22
CA LEU A 45 -2.63 3.25 -11.81
C LEU A 45 -2.02 4.20 -10.77
N LEU A 46 -0.70 4.29 -10.73
CA LEU A 46 -0.01 5.25 -9.87
C LEU A 46 -0.37 6.70 -10.21
N SER A 47 -0.63 6.99 -11.48
CA SER A 47 -1.08 8.31 -11.96
C SER A 47 -2.43 8.73 -11.39
N ASP A 48 -3.27 7.78 -11.01
CA ASP A 48 -4.63 8.04 -10.57
C ASP A 48 -4.71 8.21 -9.04
N ILE A 49 -3.59 7.98 -8.34
CA ILE A 49 -3.50 8.21 -6.90
C ILE A 49 -3.56 9.72 -6.66
N ASN A 50 -4.58 10.12 -5.92
CA ASN A 50 -4.81 11.50 -5.52
C ASN A 50 -5.10 11.56 -4.01
N PRO A 51 -5.07 12.75 -3.39
CA PRO A 51 -5.28 12.88 -1.95
C PRO A 51 -6.61 12.28 -1.46
N MET A 52 -7.68 12.35 -2.26
CA MET A 52 -8.98 11.76 -1.91
C MET A 52 -8.92 10.23 -1.85
N ILE A 53 -8.22 9.58 -2.78
CA ILE A 53 -8.00 8.12 -2.75
C ILE A 53 -7.20 7.71 -1.50
N VAL A 54 -6.17 8.49 -1.15
CA VAL A 54 -5.35 8.23 0.06
C VAL A 54 -6.19 8.37 1.33
N GLU A 55 -7.01 9.41 1.43
CA GLU A 55 -7.91 9.62 2.58
C GLU A 55 -8.97 8.51 2.69
N ASN A 56 -9.61 8.16 1.58
CA ASN A 56 -10.59 7.07 1.51
C ASN A 56 -9.97 5.72 1.89
N TYR A 57 -8.74 5.47 1.45
CA TYR A 57 -8.01 4.26 1.82
C TYR A 57 -7.66 4.24 3.32
N SER A 58 -7.23 5.36 3.90
CA SER A 58 -7.01 5.48 5.35
C SER A 58 -8.28 5.19 6.15
N ASN A 59 -9.41 5.76 5.71
CA ASN A 59 -10.73 5.49 6.28
C ASN A 59 -11.13 4.01 6.14
N PHE A 60 -10.83 3.37 5.01
CA PHE A 60 -11.06 1.94 4.80
C PHE A 60 -10.23 1.08 5.78
N LEU A 61 -8.94 1.39 5.95
CA LEU A 61 -8.09 0.68 6.90
C LEU A 61 -8.59 0.80 8.34
N ARG A 62 -9.05 1.99 8.74
CA ARG A 62 -9.60 2.24 10.07
C ARG A 62 -10.96 1.56 10.29
N ASN A 63 -11.91 1.81 9.40
CA ASN A 63 -13.32 1.46 9.61
C ASN A 63 -13.68 0.05 9.13
N VAL A 64 -13.03 -0.44 8.07
CA VAL A 64 -13.32 -1.77 7.49
C VAL A 64 -12.35 -2.83 7.99
N LYS A 65 -11.05 -2.50 8.08
CA LYS A 65 -10.03 -3.45 8.53
C LYS A 65 -9.74 -3.38 10.04
N GLY A 66 -10.23 -2.35 10.73
CA GLY A 66 -10.03 -2.19 12.18
C GLY A 66 -8.56 -2.00 12.56
N ILE A 67 -7.74 -1.44 11.66
CA ILE A 67 -6.30 -1.25 11.92
C ILE A 67 -6.10 0.00 12.77
N GLY A 68 -5.29 -0.13 13.82
CA GLY A 68 -4.94 0.97 14.71
C GLY A 68 -4.16 2.08 13.99
N GLU A 69 -4.36 3.33 14.41
CA GLU A 69 -3.77 4.50 13.78
C GLU A 69 -2.23 4.45 13.68
N THR A 70 -1.56 3.85 14.67
CA THR A 70 -0.10 3.66 14.65
C THR A 70 0.36 2.79 13.48
N THR A 71 -0.36 1.71 13.19
CA THR A 71 -0.04 0.80 12.07
C THR A 71 -0.39 1.44 10.73
N ILE A 72 -1.50 2.19 10.66
CA ILE A 72 -1.85 3.00 9.48
C ILE A 72 -0.76 4.03 9.20
N GLY A 73 -0.28 4.74 10.24
CA GLY A 73 0.81 5.69 10.13
C GLY A 73 2.10 5.05 9.63
N MET A 74 2.47 3.87 10.16
CA MET A 74 3.63 3.11 9.66
C MET A 74 3.48 2.68 8.19
N MET A 75 2.28 2.28 7.78
CA MET A 75 1.99 1.91 6.38
C MET A 75 2.05 3.12 5.44
N MET A 76 1.46 4.26 5.82
CA MET A 76 1.35 5.45 4.96
C MET A 76 2.60 6.35 4.97
N SER A 77 3.46 6.25 5.99
CA SER A 77 4.65 7.11 6.12
C SER A 77 5.67 7.00 4.97
N ARG A 78 5.56 5.99 4.10
CA ARG A 78 6.43 5.83 2.92
C ARG A 78 5.67 5.72 1.59
N THR A 79 4.34 5.88 1.62
CA THR A 79 3.51 6.07 0.41
C THR A 79 3.44 7.54 0.01
N ARG A 80 3.81 8.44 0.93
CA ARG A 80 3.84 9.90 0.74
C ARG A 80 5.19 10.37 0.22
#